data_AF-A0A0F9UY53-F1
#
_entry.id   AF-A0A0F9UY53-F1
#
_cell.length_a   1.000
_cell.length_b   1.000
_cell.length_c   1.000
_cell.angle_alpha   90.00
_cell.angle_beta   90.00
_cell.angle_gamma   90.00
#
_symmetry.space_group_name_H-M   'P 1'
#
loop_
_entity.id
_entity.type
_entity.pdbx_description
1 polymer ?
#
loop_
_entity_poly.entity_id
_entity_poly.type
_entity_poly.pdbx_seq_one_letter_code
_entity_poly.pdbx_strand_id
1 'polypeptide(L)' 'FREQAKGDDLPAYFPVRADELNPRVKLIGKAIKASKDELAVNPRARSAVLRIVEKLI' A
#
# COMPACT_ATOMS: atom_id res chain seq x y z
N PHE A 1 5.31 -2.96 3.29
CA PHE A 1 4.08 -3.15 2.49
C PHE A 1 4.27 -2.83 1.00
N ARG A 2 4.95 -1.77 0.57
CA ARG A 2 5.15 -1.46 -0.86
C ARG A 2 5.95 -2.54 -1.61
N GLU A 3 7.00 -3.06 -0.98
CA GLU A 3 7.80 -4.16 -1.53
C GLU A 3 7.03 -5.49 -1.48
N GLN A 4 6.33 -5.76 -0.38
CA GLN A 4 5.46 -6.92 -0.26
C GLN A 4 4.28 -6.91 -1.26
N ALA A 5 3.81 -5.72 -1.67
CA ALA A 5 2.76 -5.54 -2.68
C ALA A 5 3.29 -5.57 -4.11
N LYS A 6 4.58 -5.25 -4.32
CA LYS A 6 5.25 -5.43 -5.61
C LYS A 6 5.57 -6.90 -5.89
N GLY A 7 5.72 -7.73 -4.86
CA GLY A 7 6.19 -9.10 -5.04
C GLY A 7 7.70 -9.12 -5.27
N ASP A 8 8.16 -10.09 -6.06
CA ASP A 8 9.58 -10.33 -6.35
C ASP A 8 10.24 -9.15 -7.08
N ASP A 9 11.49 -8.82 -6.73
CA ASP A 9 12.26 -7.71 -7.30
C ASP A 9 12.76 -8.10 -8.69
N LEU A 10 11.83 -8.15 -9.65
CA LEU A 10 12.13 -8.52 -11.03
C LEU A 10 12.39 -7.25 -11.85
N PRO A 11 13.48 -7.22 -12.63
CA PRO A 11 13.80 -6.06 -13.45
C PRO A 11 12.70 -5.80 -14.48
N ALA A 12 12.45 -4.52 -14.78
CA ALA A 12 11.34 -4.05 -15.61
C ALA A 12 11.25 -4.63 -17.03
N TYR A 13 12.26 -5.40 -17.47
CA TYR A 13 12.35 -6.04 -18.77
C TYR A 13 12.42 -7.57 -18.70
N PHE A 14 12.01 -8.15 -17.56
CA PHE A 14 11.90 -9.60 -17.44
C PHE A 14 10.49 -10.04 -17.87
N PRO A 15 10.36 -10.97 -18.83
CA PRO A 15 9.05 -11.41 -19.32
C PRO A 15 8.40 -12.35 -18.30
N VAL A 16 7.86 -11.78 -17.22
CA VAL A 16 7.05 -12.50 -16.23
C VAL A 16 5.59 -12.19 -16.42
N ARG A 17 4.77 -13.25 -16.36
CA ARG A 17 3.32 -13.10 -16.38
C ARG A 17 2.88 -12.58 -15.01
N ALA A 18 1.85 -11.74 -14.97
CA ALA A 18 1.28 -11.22 -13.72
C ALA A 18 0.82 -12.32 -12.74
N ASP A 19 0.64 -13.55 -13.25
CA ASP A 19 0.27 -14.77 -12.52
C ASP A 19 1.46 -15.41 -11.76
N GLU A 20 2.69 -15.15 -12.19
CA GLU A 20 3.93 -15.65 -11.55
C GLU A 20 4.47 -14.67 -10.50
N LEU A 21 3.94 -13.45 -10.48
CA LEU A 21 4.17 -12.52 -9.40
C LEU A 21 3.48 -13.11 -8.16
N ASN A 22 4.24 -13.40 -7.10
CA ASN A 22 3.71 -13.84 -5.81
C ASN A 22 3.60 -12.64 -4.83
N PRO A 23 2.65 -11.69 -5.01
CA PRO A 23 2.48 -10.60 -4.08
C PRO A 23 1.97 -11.15 -2.74
N ARG A 24 2.78 -11.00 -1.69
CA ARG A 24 2.41 -11.47 -0.34
C ARG A 24 1.28 -10.65 0.28
N VAL A 25 1.03 -9.45 -0.23
CA VAL A 25 -0.07 -8.58 0.20
C VAL A 25 -0.71 -7.87 -0.99
N LYS A 26 -2.03 -7.79 -1.02
CA LYS A 26 -2.81 -6.97 -1.96
C LYS A 26 -3.05 -5.60 -1.35
N LEU A 27 -2.68 -4.54 -2.04
CA LEU A 27 -2.98 -3.19 -1.57
C LEU A 27 -4.46 -2.88 -1.81
N ILE A 28 -5.22 -2.61 -0.74
CA ILE A 28 -6.64 -2.28 -0.84
C ILE A 28 -6.81 -0.76 -0.75
N GLY A 29 -7.30 -0.17 -1.84
CA GLY A 29 -7.65 1.25 -1.92
C GLY A 29 -6.46 2.21 -2.02
N LYS A 30 -6.74 3.49 -1.75
CA LYS A 30 -5.79 4.61 -1.81
C LYS A 30 -5.33 5.00 -0.40
N ALA A 31 -4.35 5.91 -0.31
CA ALA A 31 -3.96 6.49 0.97
C ALA A 31 -5.15 7.25 1.56
N ILE A 32 -5.45 6.97 2.81
CA ILE A 32 -6.46 7.70 3.58
C ILE A 32 -5.71 8.71 4.44
N LYS A 33 -6.11 9.98 4.35
CA LYS A 33 -5.58 11.07 5.17
C LYS A 33 -6.62 11.46 6.22
N ALA A 34 -6.14 12.02 7.33
CA ALA A 34 -7.00 12.59 8.37
C ALA A 34 -7.95 13.65 7.80
N SER A 35 -9.19 13.65 8.28
CA SER A 35 -10.24 14.59 7.86
C SER A 35 -10.02 15.98 8.47
N LYS A 36 -10.62 17.02 7.91
CA LYS A 36 -10.46 18.41 8.40
C LYS A 36 -10.86 18.58 9.87
N ASP A 37 -11.90 17.85 10.30
CA ASP A 37 -12.39 17.85 11.68
C ASP A 37 -11.37 17.22 12.65
N GLU A 38 -10.80 16.08 12.26
CA GLU A 38 -9.75 15.38 13.01
C GLU A 38 -8.46 16.22 13.12
N LEU A 39 -8.12 16.99 12.08
CA LEU A 39 -6.98 17.91 12.11
C LEU A 39 -7.20 19.11 13.05
N ALA A 40 -8.46 19.53 13.26
CA ALA A 40 -8.79 20.62 14.17
C ALA A 40 -8.65 20.20 15.64
N VAL A 41 -9.04 18.95 15.97
CA VAL A 41 -8.92 18.38 17.32
C VAL A 41 -7.51 17.83 17.58
N ASN A 42 -6.85 17.28 16.56
CA ASN A 42 -5.51 16.70 16.65
C ASN A 42 -4.59 17.19 15.51
N PRO A 43 -3.91 18.33 15.69
CA PRO A 43 -2.96 18.86 14.71
C PRO A 43 -1.81 17.91 14.34
N ARG A 44 -1.46 16.94 15.21
CA ARG A 44 -0.40 15.95 14.92
C ARG A 44 -0.83 14.93 13.86
N ALA A 45 -2.13 14.78 13.59
CA ALA A 45 -2.63 13.89 12.55
C ALA A 45 -2.40 14.42 11.12
N ARG A 46 -1.88 15.65 10.95
CA ARG A 46 -1.65 16.29 9.63
C ARG A 46 -0.77 15.46 8.70
N SER A 47 0.21 14.73 9.23
CA SER A 47 1.10 13.87 8.47
C SER A 47 0.70 12.40 8.49
N ALA A 48 -0.40 12.03 9.16
CA ALA A 48 -0.84 10.64 9.23
C ALA A 48 -1.38 10.18 7.87
N VAL A 49 -0.84 9.06 7.38
CA VAL A 49 -1.29 8.40 6.16
C VAL A 49 -1.61 6.95 6.49
N LEU A 50 -2.90 6.62 6.44
CA LEU A 50 -3.36 5.26 6.65
C LEU A 50 -3.34 4.49 5.32
N ARG A 51 -2.78 3.27 5.38
CA ARG A 51 -2.69 2.38 4.23
C ARG A 51 -3.17 0.99 4.63
N ILE A 52 -4.08 0.44 3.84
CA ILE A 52 -4.70 -0.86 4.09
C ILE A 52 -4.12 -1.85 3.09
N VAL A 53 -3.74 -3.03 3.59
CA VAL A 53 -3.32 -4.16 2.78
C VAL A 53 -4.04 -5.40 3.27
N GLU A 54 -4.42 -6.26 2.34
CA GLU A 54 -4.96 -7.58 2.60
C GLU A 54 -3.85 -8.62 2.38
N LYS A 55 -3.71 -9.56 3.30
CA LYS A 55 -2.75 -10.66 3.16
C LYS A 55 -3.35 -11.72 2.24
N LEU A 56 -2.70 -11.98 1.12
CA LEU A 56 -2.99 -13.13 0.26
C LEU A 56 -2.19 -14.30 0.85
N ILE A 57 -2.87 -15.24 1.50
CA ILE A 57 -2.32 -16.53 1.95
C ILE A 57 -2.51 -17.54 0.82
#